data_AF-A0A352XDI1-F1
#
_entry.id   AF-A0A352XDI1-F1
#
_cell.length_a   1.000
_cell.length_b   1.000
_cell.length_c   1.000
_cell.angle_alpha   90.00
_cell.angle_beta   90.00
_cell.angle_gamma   90.00
#
_symmetry.space_group_name_H-M   'P 1'
#
loop_
_entity.id
_entity.type
_entity.pdbx_description
1 polymer ?
#
loop_
_entity_poly.entity_id
_entity_poly.type
_entity_poly.pdbx_seq_one_letter_code
_entity_poly.pdbx_strand_id
1 'polypeptide(L)' 'MASQIYAIANIGNKKLFVGETSRLSRLWPPLLAQLNSGKYPDTELQAVWNREGEKRHFSFHLLEDLIDDSDIIGIDINSF' A
#
# COMPACT_ATOMS: atom_id res chain seq x y z
N MET A 1 -1.66 24.13 7.27
CA MET A 1 -1.27 23.10 6.28
C MET A 1 -1.74 21.77 6.84
N ALA A 2 -2.60 21.03 6.15
CA ALA A 2 -3.11 19.76 6.66
C ALA A 2 -2.10 18.66 6.36
N SER A 3 -1.47 18.10 7.39
CA SER A 3 -0.60 16.92 7.28
C SER A 3 -1.46 15.73 6.84
N GLN A 4 -1.40 15.39 5.55
CA GLN A 4 -2.08 14.21 5.02
C GLN A 4 -1.26 12.98 5.42
N ILE A 5 -1.86 12.10 6.22
CA ILE A 5 -1.27 10.84 6.65
C ILE A 5 -1.74 9.76 5.67
N TYR A 6 -0.80 9.05 5.06
CA TYR A 6 -1.07 7.94 4.16
C TYR A 6 -0.81 6.62 4.84
N ALA A 7 -1.53 5.61 4.38
CA ALA A 7 -1.45 4.25 4.86
C ALA A 7 -0.70 3.39 3.85
N ILE A 8 0.33 2.73 4.36
CA ILE A 8 1.14 1.75 3.65
C ILE A 8 0.83 0.37 4.25
N ALA A 9 0.50 -0.60 3.40
CA ALA A 9 0.41 -2.00 3.77
C ALA A 9 1.77 -2.67 3.56
N ASN A 10 2.46 -2.99 4.64
CA ASN A 10 3.68 -3.79 4.63
C ASN A 10 3.30 -5.27 4.60
N ILE A 11 3.67 -5.94 3.52
CA ILE A 11 3.35 -7.34 3.25
C ILE A 11 4.69 -8.05 3.05
N GLY A 12 5.17 -8.72 4.11
CA GLY A 12 6.50 -9.31 4.12
C GLY A 12 7.58 -8.25 3.88
N ASN A 13 8.34 -8.39 2.79
CA ASN A 13 9.41 -7.45 2.40
C ASN A 13 8.97 -6.42 1.35
N LYS A 14 7.66 -6.21 1.17
CA LYS A 14 7.12 -5.25 0.19
C LYS A 14 6.23 -4.24 0.89
N LYS A 15 6.40 -2.97 0.52
CA LYS A 15 5.57 -1.86 0.99
C LYS A 15 4.56 -1.50 -0.10
N LEU A 16 3.27 -1.59 0.19
CA LEU A 16 2.20 -1.25 -0.75
C LEU A 16 1.51 0.04 -0.33
N PHE A 17 1.50 1.05 -1.20
CA PHE A 17 0.70 2.23 -0.99
C PHE A 17 -0.79 1.92 -1.15
N VAL A 18 -1.59 2.27 -0.14
CA VAL A 18 -3.05 2.09 -0.17
C VAL A 18 -3.78 3.40 -0.45
N GLY A 19 -3.30 4.50 0.12
CA GLY A 19 -3.92 5.82 0.01
C GLY A 19 -3.93 6.59 1.32
N GLU A 20 -4.66 7.70 1.37
CA GLU A 20 -4.85 8.48 2.59
C GLU A 20 -5.55 7.67 3.69
N THR A 21 -5.12 7.86 4.94
CA THR A 21 -5.72 7.23 6.14
C THR A 21 -7.21 7.52 6.26
N SER A 22 -7.64 8.74 5.89
CA SER A 22 -9.04 9.16 5.88
C SER A 22 -9.92 8.31 4.97
N ARG A 23 -9.34 7.75 3.90
CA ARG A 23 -10.00 6.92 2.88
C ARG A 23 -9.59 5.46 2.95
N LEU A 24 -8.66 5.09 3.83
CA LEU A 24 -8.12 3.74 3.98
C LEU A 24 -9.23 2.70 4.14
N SER A 25 -10.18 2.94 5.04
CA SER A 25 -11.30 2.02 5.29
C SER A 25 -12.16 1.77 4.05
N ARG A 26 -12.16 2.69 3.08
CA ARG A 26 -12.90 2.58 1.82
C ARG A 26 -12.05 1.97 0.69
N LEU A 27 -10.76 2.28 0.64
CA LEU A 27 -9.83 1.82 -0.40
C LEU A 27 -9.29 0.42 -0.12
N TRP A 28 -9.09 0.07 1.15
CA TRP A 28 -8.49 -1.21 1.53
C TRP A 28 -9.34 -2.43 1.18
N PRO A 29 -10.65 -2.49 1.49
CA PRO A 29 -11.46 -3.67 1.18
C PRO A 29 -11.46 -4.10 -0.30
N PRO A 30 -11.64 -3.19 -1.29
CA PRO A 30 -11.56 -3.58 -2.70
C PRO A 30 -10.14 -3.98 -3.12
N LEU A 31 -9.11 -3.34 -2.57
CA LEU A 31 -7.71 -3.66 -2.87
C LEU A 31 -7.32 -5.04 -2.31
N LEU A 32 -7.79 -5.34 -1.09
CA LEU A 32 -7.71 -6.65 -0.46
C LEU A 32 -8.41 -7.72 -1.30
N ALA A 33 -9.59 -7.44 -1.85
CA ALA A 33 -10.29 -8.37 -2.72
C ALA A 33 -9.52 -8.64 -4.02
N GLN A 34 -8.84 -7.63 -4.59
CA GLN A 34 -7.96 -7.82 -5.75
C GLN A 34 -6.75 -8.68 -5.42
N LEU A 35 -6.08 -8.41 -4.29
CA LEU A 35 -4.97 -9.22 -3.79
C LEU A 35 -5.40 -10.67 -3.52
N ASN A 36 -6.54 -10.88 -2.85
CA ASN A 36 -7.06 -12.22 -2.59
C ASN A 36 -7.50 -12.96 -3.86
N SER A 37 -7.91 -12.24 -4.91
CA SER A 37 -8.30 -12.84 -6.19
C SER A 37 -7.14 -13.02 -7.17
N GLY A 38 -5.91 -12.63 -6.81
CA GLY A 38 -4.76 -12.75 -7.70
C GLY A 38 -4.74 -11.72 -8.84
N LYS A 39 -5.56 -10.67 -8.76
CA LYS A 39 -5.76 -9.68 -9.84
C LYS A 39 -4.94 -8.41 -9.66
N TYR A 40 -4.11 -8.35 -8.63
CA TYR A 40 -3.27 -7.18 -8.41
C TYR A 40 -2.20 -7.08 -9.51
N PRO A 41 -1.97 -5.88 -10.09
CA PRO A 41 -1.07 -5.72 -11.24
C PRO A 41 0.39 -6.10 -10.95
N ASP A 42 0.84 -5.97 -9.70
CA ASP A 42 2.20 -6.33 -9.30
C ASP A 42 2.30 -7.82 -8.95
N THR A 43 3.00 -8.56 -9.80
CA THR A 43 3.14 -10.02 -9.68
C THR A 43 4.04 -10.42 -8.50
N GLU A 44 5.04 -9.59 -8.16
CA GLU A 44 5.91 -9.83 -7.00
C GLU A 44 5.13 -9.64 -5.70
N LEU A 45 4.42 -8.53 -5.56
CA LEU A 45 3.55 -8.25 -4.42
C LEU A 45 2.49 -9.34 -4.28
N GLN A 46 1.89 -9.77 -5.38
CA GLN A 46 0.91 -10.86 -5.39
C GLN A 46 1.52 -12.18 -4.89
N ALA A 47 2.76 -12.50 -5.28
CA ALA A 47 3.46 -13.67 -4.79
C ALA A 47 3.76 -13.58 -3.28
N VAL A 48 4.18 -12.41 -2.78
CA VAL A 48 4.42 -12.19 -1.34
C VAL A 48 3.09 -12.22 -0.56
N TRP A 49 2.03 -11.65 -1.11
CA TRP A 49 0.68 -11.73 -0.55
C TRP A 49 0.19 -13.17 -0.42
N ASN A 50 0.36 -13.99 -1.46
CA ASN A 50 -0.03 -15.39 -1.44
C ASN A 50 0.78 -16.22 -0.42
N ARG A 51 2.00 -15.79 -0.09
CA ARG A 51 2.85 -16.47 0.90
C ARG A 51 2.56 -16.04 2.33
N GLU A 52 2.40 -14.73 2.58
CA GLU A 52 2.38 -14.16 3.93
C GLU A 52 1.39 -13.00 4.11
N GLY A 53 0.39 -12.83 3.23
CA GLY A 53 -0.57 -11.72 3.26
C GLY A 53 -1.40 -11.61 4.55
N GLU A 54 -1.49 -12.69 5.32
CA GLU A 54 -2.12 -12.71 6.66
C GLU A 54 -1.25 -12.02 7.73
N LYS A 55 0.07 -11.95 7.53
CA LYS A 55 1.02 -11.27 8.43
C LYS A 55 1.26 -9.80 8.05
N ARG A 56 0.40 -9.21 7.23
CA ARG A 56 0.56 -7.82 6.81
C ARG A 56 0.42 -6.87 8.00
N HIS A 57 1.18 -5.79 7.98
CA HIS A 57 1.10 -4.71 8.96
C HIS A 57 0.86 -3.38 8.25
N PHE A 58 0.04 -2.51 8.84
CA PHE A 58 -0.14 -1.17 8.33
C PHE A 58 0.83 -0.21 9.01
N SER A 59 1.52 0.59 8.21
CA SER A 59 2.33 1.71 8.67
C SER A 59 1.76 3.00 8.10
N PHE A 60 1.86 4.07 8.89
CA PHE A 60 1.29 5.37 8.56
C PHE A 60 2.43 6.36 8.41
N HIS A 61 2.47 7.02 7.26
CA HIS A 61 3.56 7.92 6.89
C HIS A 61 3.00 9.24 6.37
N LEU A 62 3.74 10.32 6.55
CA LEU A 62 3.41 11.61 5.96
C LEU A 62 3.79 11.62 4.47
N LEU A 63 3.19 12.52 3.69
CA LEU A 63 3.50 12.63 2.26
C LEU A 63 5.00 12.82 2.00
N GLU A 64 5.61 13.67 2.81
CA GLU A 64 7.03 14.01 2.75
C GLU A 64 7.94 12.78 2.93
N ASP A 65 7.58 11.85 3.83
CA ASP A 65 8.33 10.61 4.03
C ASP A 65 8.16 9.63 2.86
N LEU A 66 6.99 9.65 2.20
CA LEU A 66 6.68 8.75 1.08
C LEU A 66 7.44 9.13 -0.20
N ILE A 67 7.64 10.42 -0.43
CA ILE A 67 8.35 10.93 -1.62
C ILE A 67 9.83 10.50 -1.59
N ASP A 68 10.41 10.38 -0.40
CA ASP A 68 11.80 9.95 -0.22
C ASP A 68 11.96 8.41 -0.29
N ASP A 69 10.91 7.66 0.05
CA ASP A 69 10.94 6.19 0.15
C ASP A 69 10.57 5.52 -1.20
N SER A 70 11.59 5.33 -2.06
CA SER A 70 11.46 4.70 -3.38
C SER A 70 11.09 3.20 -3.36
N ASP A 71 11.02 2.58 -2.17
CA ASP A 71 10.72 1.15 -2.01
C ASP A 71 9.20 0.87 -2.02
N ILE A 72 8.37 1.92 -2.02
CA ILE A 72 6.92 1.80 -1.92
C ILE A 72 6.30 1.56 -3.30
N ILE A 73 5.65 0.42 -3.45
CA ILE A 73 4.93 0.01 -4.66
C ILE A 73 3.59 0.74 -4.73
N GLY A 74 3.29 1.28 -5.91
CA GLY A 74 2.00 1.94 -6.21
C GLY A 74 1.99 3.46 -5.97
N ILE A 75 3.13 4.06 -5.62
CA ILE A 75 3.31 5.52 -5.68
C ILE A 75 3.54 5.89 -7.15
N ASP A 76 2.51 6.43 -7.81
CA ASP A 76 2.72 7.13 -9.07
C ASP A 76 3.25 8.53 -8.77
N ILE A 77 4.58 8.66 -8.75
CA ILE A 77 5.30 9.93 -8.57
C ILE A 77 4.98 10.98 -9.64
N ASN A 78 4.30 10.61 -10.73
CA ASN A 78 3.83 11.56 -11.76
C ASN A 78 2.45 12.17 -11.45
N SER A 79 1.78 11.74 -10.37
CA SER A 79 0.43 12.19 -9.99
C SER A 79 0.39 13.13 -8.78
N PHE A 80 1.55 13.60 -8.31
CA PHE A 80 1.68 14.63 -7.27
C PHE A 80 2.07 15.98 -7.86
#